data_AF-A0A9E0A655-F1
#
_entry.id   AF-A0A9E0A655-F1
#
_cell.length_a   1.000
_cell.length_b   1.000
_cell.length_c   1.000
_cell.angle_alpha   90.00
_cell.angle_beta   90.00
_cell.angle_gamma   90.00
#
_symmetry.space_group_name_H-M   'P 1'
#
loop_
_entity.id
_entity.type
_entity.pdbx_description
1 polymer ?
#
loop_
_entity_poly.entity_id
_entity_poly.type
_entity_poly.pdbx_seq_one_letter_code
_entity_poly.pdbx_strand_id
1 'polypeptide(L)'
;MKFKFALHLLLVFTLFLFDHGFTQDNINNDSLVESFVNDNNTNKIDSLIRVNGINKTYFNNSHTLLTLAISNSNLNLVKYLVEKVANVNIVLNTFTPLIQCAIYDKNTIAEYLLTHGAIVDGYNIHLWLWKSPLCKTSRNYSD
;
A
#
# COMPACT_ATOMS: atom_id res chain seq x y z
N MET A 1 42.69 -24.68 12.39
CA MET A 1 42.63 -23.58 11.39
C MET A 1 41.64 -23.79 10.24
N LYS A 2 40.80 -24.85 10.21
CA LYS A 2 39.86 -25.14 9.10
C LYS A 2 38.43 -24.59 9.26
N PHE A 3 38.06 -24.05 10.43
CA PHE A 3 36.69 -23.58 10.69
C PHE A 3 36.42 -22.12 10.29
N LYS A 4 37.46 -21.29 10.11
CA LYS A 4 37.30 -19.86 9.79
C LYS A 4 36.85 -19.60 8.34
N PHE A 5 37.18 -20.51 7.42
CA PHE A 5 36.80 -20.39 6.01
C PHE A 5 35.33 -20.76 5.74
N ALA A 6 34.78 -21.76 6.46
CA ALA A 6 33.39 -22.17 6.29
C ALA A 6 32.39 -21.09 6.74
N LEU A 7 32.67 -20.40 7.86
CA LEU A 7 31.83 -19.32 8.37
C LEU A 7 31.83 -18.08 7.45
N HIS A 8 32.98 -17.79 6.83
CA HIS A 8 33.11 -16.66 5.91
C HIS A 8 32.38 -16.93 4.57
N LEU A 9 32.42 -18.17 4.08
CA LEU A 9 31.69 -18.57 2.86
C LEU A 9 30.17 -18.53 3.04
N LEU A 10 29.67 -18.92 4.23
CA LEU A 10 28.25 -18.91 4.57
C LEU A 10 27.69 -17.49 4.68
N LEU A 11 28.46 -16.55 5.24
CA LEU A 11 28.09 -15.14 5.33
C LEU A 11 28.03 -14.45 3.96
N VAL A 12 28.97 -14.73 3.07
CA VAL A 12 28.96 -14.19 1.70
C VAL A 12 27.77 -14.73 0.91
N PHE A 13 27.37 -16.00 1.13
CA PHE A 13 26.21 -16.59 0.47
C PHE A 13 24.88 -15.99 0.96
N THR A 14 24.75 -15.68 2.26
CA THR A 14 23.58 -14.96 2.78
C THR A 14 23.48 -13.51 2.30
N LEU A 15 24.61 -12.84 2.07
CA LEU A 15 24.64 -11.49 1.49
C LEU A 15 24.27 -11.51 0.01
N PHE A 16 24.68 -12.55 -0.73
CA PHE A 16 24.34 -12.71 -2.15
C PHE A 16 22.86 -13.05 -2.35
N LEU A 17 22.23 -13.76 -1.41
CA LEU A 17 20.78 -14.03 -1.44
C LEU A 17 19.93 -12.78 -1.11
N PHE A 18 20.51 -11.77 -0.46
CA PHE A 18 19.78 -10.54 -0.12
C PHE A 18 19.73 -9.52 -1.27
N ASP A 19 20.61 -9.65 -2.27
CA ASP A 19 20.73 -8.70 -3.38
C ASP A 19 19.89 -9.10 -4.61
N HIS A 20 19.62 -10.40 -4.80
CA HIS A 20 18.84 -10.89 -5.95
C HIS A 20 17.31 -10.86 -5.78
N GLY A 21 16.81 -10.23 -4.71
CA GLY A 21 15.36 -10.02 -4.50
C GLY A 21 14.77 -8.77 -5.16
N PHE A 22 15.59 -7.89 -5.75
CA PHE A 22 15.13 -6.61 -6.29
C PHE A 22 14.77 -6.65 -7.78
N THR A 23 13.52 -7.05 -8.02
CA THR A 23 12.54 -6.38 -8.90
C THR A 23 12.97 -5.99 -10.32
N GLN A 24 13.08 -6.95 -11.25
CA GLN A 24 12.87 -6.65 -12.68
C GLN A 24 11.37 -6.68 -13.05
N ASP A 25 10.55 -7.39 -12.26
CA ASP A 25 9.13 -7.58 -12.54
C ASP A 25 8.25 -6.37 -12.18
N ASN A 26 8.79 -5.38 -11.45
CA ASN A 26 8.01 -4.26 -10.94
C ASN A 26 7.73 -3.17 -12.00
N ILE A 27 8.71 -2.85 -12.85
CA ILE A 27 8.60 -1.74 -13.81
C ILE A 27 7.51 -2.02 -14.86
N ASN A 28 7.43 -3.25 -15.35
CA ASN A 28 6.41 -3.64 -16.33
C ASN A 28 5.01 -3.69 -15.71
N ASN A 29 4.90 -4.20 -14.48
CA ASN A 29 3.61 -4.31 -13.81
C ASN A 29 3.04 -2.93 -13.45
N ASP A 30 3.86 -2.01 -12.96
CA ASP A 30 3.46 -0.64 -12.62
C ASP A 30 2.92 0.10 -13.86
N SER A 31 3.65 0.02 -14.98
CA SER A 31 3.22 0.62 -16.25
C SER A 31 1.93 -0.01 -16.81
N LEU A 32 1.78 -1.33 -16.69
CA LEU A 32 0.57 -2.03 -17.14
C LEU A 32 -0.65 -1.61 -16.33
N VAL A 33 -0.55 -1.51 -15.00
CA VAL A 33 -1.68 -1.10 -14.15
C VAL A 33 -2.14 0.31 -14.49
N GLU A 34 -1.22 1.25 -14.69
CA GLU A 34 -1.56 2.62 -15.07
C GLU A 34 -2.36 2.66 -16.38
N SER A 35 -1.94 1.88 -17.39
CA SER A 35 -2.68 1.77 -18.65
C SER A 35 -4.10 1.21 -18.45
N PHE A 36 -4.28 0.23 -17.56
CA PHE A 36 -5.59 -0.40 -17.34
C PHE A 36 -6.57 0.51 -16.62
N VAL A 37 -6.07 1.30 -15.66
CA VAL A 37 -6.87 2.28 -14.92
C VAL A 37 -7.24 3.46 -15.85
N ASN A 38 -6.33 3.90 -16.72
CA ASN A 38 -6.59 4.96 -17.70
C ASN A 38 -7.56 4.54 -18.81
N ASP A 39 -7.43 3.30 -19.31
CA ASP A 39 -8.34 2.73 -20.31
C ASP A 39 -9.73 2.40 -19.72
N ASN A 40 -9.89 2.44 -18.39
CA ASN A 40 -11.07 2.00 -17.64
C ASN A 40 -11.54 0.59 -18.05
N ASN A 41 -10.60 -0.30 -18.40
CA ASN A 41 -10.91 -1.62 -18.93
C ASN A 41 -11.01 -2.65 -17.81
N THR A 42 -12.24 -2.87 -17.34
CA THR A 42 -12.55 -3.80 -16.23
C THR A 42 -12.11 -5.25 -16.50
N ASN A 43 -12.10 -5.69 -17.76
CA ASN A 43 -11.65 -7.04 -18.13
C ASN A 43 -10.14 -7.23 -17.90
N LYS A 44 -9.34 -6.21 -18.23
CA LYS A 44 -7.90 -6.21 -17.95
C LYS A 44 -7.65 -6.19 -16.44
N ILE A 45 -8.43 -5.39 -15.72
CA ILE A 45 -8.38 -5.31 -14.25
C ILE A 45 -8.71 -6.67 -13.61
N ASP A 46 -9.72 -7.39 -14.09
CA ASP A 46 -10.05 -8.74 -13.61
C ASP A 46 -8.93 -9.75 -13.85
N SER A 47 -8.29 -9.69 -15.02
CA SER A 47 -7.15 -10.55 -15.32
C SER A 47 -5.99 -10.31 -14.36
N LEU A 48 -5.76 -9.05 -13.99
CA LEU A 48 -4.71 -8.64 -13.06
C LEU A 48 -5.03 -9.06 -11.63
N ILE A 49 -6.28 -8.86 -11.18
CA ILE A 49 -6.76 -9.30 -9.86
C ILE A 49 -6.63 -10.83 -9.73
N ARG A 50 -6.91 -11.58 -10.80
CA ARG A 50 -6.78 -13.05 -10.79
C ARG A 50 -5.34 -13.53 -10.62
N VAL A 51 -4.37 -12.84 -11.23
CA VAL A 51 -2.95 -13.25 -11.19
C VAL A 51 -2.25 -12.73 -9.93
N ASN A 52 -2.52 -11.48 -9.54
CA ASN A 52 -1.74 -10.77 -8.52
C ASN A 52 -2.50 -10.58 -7.20
N GLY A 53 -3.81 -10.79 -7.19
CA GLY A 53 -4.69 -10.46 -6.07
C GLY A 53 -5.15 -9.01 -6.07
N ILE A 54 -6.32 -8.75 -5.48
CA ILE A 54 -6.96 -7.42 -5.50
C ILE A 54 -6.24 -6.35 -4.69
N ASN A 55 -5.54 -6.77 -3.62
CA ASN A 55 -4.82 -5.88 -2.72
C ASN A 55 -3.33 -5.77 -3.05
N LYS A 56 -2.93 -6.20 -4.26
CA LYS A 56 -1.54 -6.08 -4.71
C LYS A 56 -1.12 -4.61 -4.66
N THR A 57 0.10 -4.40 -4.21
CA THR A 57 0.75 -3.11 -4.19
C THR A 57 1.65 -2.93 -5.41
N TYR A 58 1.71 -1.69 -5.88
CA TYR A 58 2.38 -1.20 -7.08
C TYR A 58 3.19 0.05 -6.70
N PHE A 59 4.10 0.45 -7.58
CA PHE A 59 4.93 1.65 -7.42
C PHE A 59 5.69 1.63 -6.09
N ASN A 60 6.47 0.58 -5.85
CA ASN A 60 7.23 0.40 -4.61
C ASN A 60 6.35 0.51 -3.34
N ASN A 61 5.21 -0.17 -3.35
CA ASN A 61 4.24 -0.18 -2.25
C ASN A 61 3.57 1.17 -1.92
N SER A 62 3.60 2.12 -2.86
CA SER A 62 2.91 3.40 -2.69
C SER A 62 1.44 3.35 -3.11
N HIS A 63 1.06 2.42 -3.98
CA HIS A 63 -0.28 2.37 -4.55
C HIS A 63 -0.87 0.96 -4.63
N THR A 64 -2.19 0.88 -4.53
CA THR A 64 -3.02 -0.28 -4.85
C THR A 64 -4.00 0.11 -5.96
N LEU A 65 -4.62 -0.85 -6.64
CA LEU A 65 -5.67 -0.56 -7.64
C LEU A 65 -6.73 0.42 -7.10
N LEU A 66 -7.15 0.23 -5.85
CA LEU A 66 -8.13 1.10 -5.19
C LEU A 66 -7.62 2.54 -5.09
N THR A 67 -6.39 2.76 -4.64
CA THR A 67 -5.83 4.12 -4.48
C THR A 67 -5.55 4.79 -5.82
N LEU A 68 -5.18 4.03 -6.86
CA LEU A 68 -5.06 4.56 -8.22
C LEU A 68 -6.41 5.02 -8.77
N ALA A 69 -7.47 4.25 -8.53
CA ALA A 69 -8.82 4.65 -8.92
C ALA A 69 -9.28 5.93 -8.20
N ILE A 70 -8.89 6.11 -6.93
CA ILE A 70 -9.13 7.34 -6.16
C ILE A 70 -8.38 8.53 -6.77
N SER A 71 -7.07 8.37 -7.06
CA SER A 71 -6.26 9.41 -7.71
C SER A 71 -6.85 9.84 -9.06
N ASN A 72 -7.34 8.88 -9.85
CA ASN A 72 -7.97 9.15 -11.14
C ASN A 72 -9.43 9.64 -11.02
N SER A 73 -9.96 9.84 -9.80
CA SER A 73 -11.35 10.24 -9.56
C SER A 73 -12.39 9.31 -10.18
N ASN A 74 -12.05 8.05 -10.41
CA ASN A 74 -12.88 7.09 -11.11
C ASN A 74 -13.80 6.37 -10.12
N LEU A 75 -14.92 7.01 -9.76
CA LEU A 75 -15.89 6.46 -8.83
C LEU A 75 -16.42 5.08 -9.25
N ASN A 76 -16.64 4.86 -10.55
CA ASN A 76 -17.15 3.58 -11.04
C ASN A 76 -16.15 2.45 -10.80
N LEU A 77 -14.86 2.72 -11.03
CA LEU A 77 -13.82 1.74 -10.74
C LEU A 77 -13.64 1.52 -9.22
N VAL A 78 -13.79 2.56 -8.40
CA VAL A 78 -13.79 2.41 -6.94
C VAL A 78 -14.91 1.48 -6.48
N LYS A 79 -16.15 1.72 -6.94
CA LYS A 79 -17.30 0.86 -6.65
C LYS A 79 -17.03 -0.59 -7.04
N TYR A 80 -16.55 -0.78 -8.27
CA TYR A 80 -16.20 -2.11 -8.78
C TYR A 80 -15.18 -2.84 -7.91
N LEU A 81 -14.12 -2.16 -7.48
CA LEU A 81 -13.07 -2.76 -6.64
C LEU A 81 -13.57 -3.07 -5.23
N VAL A 82 -14.40 -2.20 -4.64
CA VAL A 82 -15.00 -2.43 -3.32
C VAL A 82 -15.96 -3.63 -3.36
N GLU A 83 -16.77 -3.76 -4.41
CA GLU A 83 -17.64 -4.93 -4.63
C GLU A 83 -16.85 -6.24 -4.77
N LYS A 84 -15.62 -6.17 -5.31
CA LYS A 84 -14.69 -7.30 -5.39
C LYS A 84 -13.92 -7.57 -4.10
N VAL A 85 -14.33 -6.95 -2.98
CA VAL A 85 -13.74 -7.12 -1.64
C VAL A 85 -12.31 -6.56 -1.56
N ALA A 86 -12.04 -5.44 -2.22
CA ALA A 86 -10.80 -4.69 -2.02
C ALA A 86 -10.69 -4.17 -0.59
N ASN A 87 -9.48 -4.16 -0.04
CA ASN A 87 -9.24 -3.64 1.30
C ASN A 87 -9.33 -2.10 1.31
N VAL A 88 -10.45 -1.59 1.82
CA VAL A 88 -10.73 -0.14 1.96
C VAL A 88 -9.86 0.55 3.02
N ASN A 89 -9.16 -0.21 3.86
CA ASN A 89 -8.33 0.29 4.96
C ASN A 89 -6.83 0.02 4.73
N ILE A 90 -6.40 -0.21 3.49
CA ILE A 90 -5.00 -0.49 3.20
C ILE A 90 -4.11 0.71 3.51
N VAL A 91 -3.07 0.50 4.32
CA VAL A 91 -2.12 1.56 4.69
C VAL A 91 -0.94 1.52 3.73
N LEU A 92 -0.77 2.58 2.93
CA LEU A 92 0.32 2.73 1.97
C LEU A 92 1.16 3.95 2.36
N ASN A 93 2.44 3.76 2.66
CA ASN A 93 3.34 4.85 3.06
C ASN A 93 2.74 5.81 4.11
N THR A 94 2.01 5.26 5.10
CA THR A 94 1.27 5.98 6.16
C THR A 94 -0.08 6.60 5.78
N PHE A 95 -0.50 6.51 4.52
CA PHE A 95 -1.80 6.99 4.05
C PHE A 95 -2.82 5.84 3.95
N THR A 96 -4.03 6.07 4.43
CA THR A 96 -5.20 5.22 4.13
C THR A 96 -5.91 5.75 2.88
N PRO A 97 -6.74 4.93 2.19
CA PRO A 97 -7.47 5.38 1.02
C PRO A 97 -8.40 6.55 1.34
N LEU A 98 -8.92 6.60 2.57
CA LEU A 98 -9.74 7.71 3.06
C LEU A 98 -8.93 9.02 3.22
N ILE A 99 -7.71 8.95 3.76
CA ILE A 99 -6.82 10.11 3.82
C ILE A 99 -6.48 10.58 2.41
N GLN A 100 -6.27 9.66 1.47
CA GLN A 100 -6.00 10.01 0.08
C GLN A 100 -7.19 10.75 -0.56
N CYS A 101 -8.43 10.31 -0.30
CA CYS A 101 -9.62 11.06 -0.73
C CYS A 101 -9.67 12.47 -0.13
N ALA A 102 -9.29 12.65 1.14
CA ALA A 102 -9.26 13.95 1.78
C ALA A 102 -8.19 14.88 1.17
N ILE A 103 -7.02 14.35 0.81
CA ILE A 103 -5.93 15.12 0.16
C ILE A 103 -6.36 15.59 -1.24
N TYR A 104 -7.05 14.74 -1.99
CA TYR A 104 -7.46 15.04 -3.37
C TYR A 104 -8.87 15.63 -3.49
N ASP A 105 -9.50 16.02 -2.38
CA ASP A 105 -10.86 16.57 -2.29
C ASP A 105 -11.93 15.70 -2.99
N LYS A 106 -11.84 14.38 -2.78
CA LYS A 106 -12.75 13.37 -3.38
C LYS A 106 -13.88 13.01 -2.43
N ASN A 107 -14.69 14.00 -2.06
CA ASN A 107 -15.76 13.85 -1.07
C ASN A 107 -16.76 12.73 -1.40
N THR A 108 -17.14 12.59 -2.68
CA THR A 108 -18.07 11.54 -3.13
C THR A 108 -17.49 10.13 -2.99
N ILE A 109 -16.19 9.97 -3.24
CA ILE A 109 -15.49 8.69 -3.09
C ILE A 109 -15.26 8.40 -1.60
N ALA A 110 -14.92 9.41 -0.80
CA ALA A 110 -14.77 9.29 0.64
C ALA A 110 -16.07 8.79 1.30
N GLU A 111 -17.21 9.41 0.97
CA GLU A 111 -18.53 8.99 1.48
C GLU A 111 -18.84 7.54 1.11
N TYR A 112 -18.54 7.14 -0.13
CA TYR A 112 -18.71 5.75 -0.55
C TYR A 112 -17.83 4.78 0.24
N LEU A 113 -16.55 5.10 0.45
CA LEU A 113 -15.66 4.25 1.25
C LEU A 113 -16.11 4.15 2.72
N LEU A 114 -16.62 5.25 3.30
CA LEU A 114 -17.14 5.26 4.68
C LEU A 114 -18.35 4.33 4.85
N THR A 115 -19.26 4.33 3.88
CA THR A 115 -20.41 3.40 3.89
C THR A 115 -20.00 1.93 3.74
N HIS A 116 -18.77 1.66 3.29
CA HIS A 116 -18.22 0.32 3.08
C HIS A 116 -17.14 -0.06 4.11
N GLY A 117 -17.15 0.58 5.28
CA GLY A 117 -16.30 0.19 6.42
C GLY A 117 -14.90 0.80 6.42
N ALA A 118 -14.68 1.91 5.71
CA ALA A 118 -13.46 2.69 5.85
C ALA A 118 -13.38 3.32 7.25
N ILE A 119 -12.22 3.18 7.89
CA ILE A 119 -11.97 3.67 9.24
C ILE A 119 -11.53 5.13 9.17
N VAL A 120 -12.35 6.02 9.75
CA VAL A 120 -12.05 7.46 9.88
C VAL A 120 -10.81 7.69 10.74
N ASP A 121 -10.70 6.93 11.82
CA ASP A 121 -9.60 6.99 12.79
C ASP A 121 -8.34 6.23 12.32
N GLY A 122 -8.18 6.04 11.01
CA GLY A 122 -6.94 5.56 10.40
C GLY A 122 -5.83 6.59 10.53
N TYR A 123 -5.62 7.13 11.72
CA TYR A 123 -4.57 8.07 12.03
C TYR A 123 -3.25 7.42 11.69
N ASN A 124 -2.43 8.20 11.00
CA ASN A 124 -1.00 8.09 10.88
C ASN A 124 -0.43 7.34 12.10
N ILE A 125 0.20 6.19 11.90
CA ILE A 125 0.87 5.40 12.95
C ILE A 125 1.85 6.26 13.77
N HIS A 126 2.25 7.43 13.27
CA HIS A 126 3.02 8.44 13.99
C HIS A 126 2.23 9.25 15.06
N LEU A 127 0.92 9.46 14.87
CA LEU A 127 0.04 10.17 15.83
C LEU A 127 -0.59 9.23 16.86
N TRP A 128 -0.81 7.96 16.53
CA TRP A 128 -1.37 7.00 17.49
C TRP A 128 -0.39 6.65 18.62
N LEU A 129 0.91 6.63 18.33
CA LEU A 129 1.96 6.52 19.34
C LEU A 129 2.02 7.74 20.28
N TRP A 130 1.70 8.94 19.78
CA TRP A 130 1.66 10.15 20.61
C TRP A 130 0.42 10.22 21.52
N LYS A 131 -0.73 9.74 21.04
CA LYS A 131 -2.01 9.76 21.80
C LYS A 131 -2.23 8.55 22.71
N SER A 132 -1.45 7.48 22.55
CA SER A 132 -1.55 6.31 23.42
C SER A 132 -1.15 6.68 24.87
N PRO A 133 -1.97 6.38 25.89
CA PRO A 133 -1.66 6.68 27.29
C PRO A 133 -0.43 5.91 27.82
N LEU A 134 0.12 4.98 27.03
CA LEU A 134 1.38 4.27 27.27
C LEU A 134 2.63 5.15 27.01
N CYS A 135 2.53 6.29 26.31
CA CYS A 135 3.63 7.24 26.14
C CYS A 135 3.51 8.42 27.12
N LYS A 136 3.62 8.14 28.42
CA LYS A 136 3.74 9.16 29.47
C LYS A 136 5.18 9.67 29.68
N THR A 137 6.13 9.35 28.79
CA THR A 137 7.56 9.47 29.12
C THR A 137 8.39 10.50 28.33
N SER A 138 7.83 11.29 27.40
CA SER A 138 8.64 12.31 26.70
C SER A 138 8.25 13.77 26.96
N ARG A 139 7.72 14.08 28.15
CA ARG A 139 7.55 15.47 28.61
C ARG A 139 7.97 15.74 30.06
N ASN A 140 8.93 14.95 30.55
CA ASN A 140 9.74 15.31 31.72
C ASN A 140 11.20 15.48 31.30
N TYR A 141 11.45 16.54 30.52
CA TYR A 141 12.66 17.34 30.64
C TYR A 141 12.12 18.78 30.77
N SER A 142 11.47 19.10 31.90
CA SER A 142 12.05 19.85 33.03
C SER A 142 12.81 21.10 32.59
N ASP A 143 12.16 22.24 32.83
CA ASP A 143 12.69 23.50 33.39
C ASP A 143 14.22 23.68 33.47
#